data_AF-A0A6L7YCE6-F1
#
_entry.id   AF-A0A6L7YCE6-F1
#
_cell.length_a   1.000
_cell.length_b   1.000
_cell.length_c   1.000
_cell.angle_alpha   90.00
_cell.angle_beta   90.00
_cell.angle_gamma   90.00
#
_symmetry.space_group_name_H-M   'P 1'
#
loop_
_entity.id
_entity.type
_entity.pdbx_description
1 polymer ?
#
loop_
_entity_poly.entity_id
_entity_poly.type
_entity_poly.pdbx_seq_one_letter_code
_entity_poly.pdbx_strand_id
1 'polypeptide(L)'
;MELLGVGVAEAFVVLVISLIVVGPQRFPEIARQGGRYFRMARRYAAEVTSDVRGAMAELEAEVEEQRDELQAAHEEISTGIQTSIRETRDDIRSIGRETQEALRDAPAAEADAQQAEPERTGNGAAPPAAAAQGGLLTPRELPDGDGD
;
A
#
# COMPACT_ATOMS: atom_id res chain seq x y z
N MET A 1 25.81 -26.04 -22.23
CA MET A 1 24.69 -25.13 -21.91
C MET A 1 23.47 -26.00 -21.72
N GLU A 2 23.05 -26.12 -20.47
CA GLU A 2 21.81 -26.79 -20.05
C GLU A 2 20.69 -25.76 -20.15
N LEU A 3 19.71 -25.94 -21.03
CA LEU A 3 18.65 -24.94 -21.21
C LEU A 3 17.41 -25.21 -20.33
N LEU A 4 17.24 -26.44 -19.83
CA LEU A 4 16.13 -26.87 -18.97
C LEU A 4 16.52 -28.05 -18.06
N GLY A 5 17.76 -28.08 -17.54
CA GLY A 5 18.32 -29.25 -16.83
C GLY A 5 18.45 -30.50 -17.73
N VAL A 6 18.44 -30.27 -19.03
CA VAL A 6 18.59 -31.24 -20.11
C VAL A 6 19.59 -30.65 -21.10
N GLY A 7 20.63 -31.40 -21.38
CA GLY A 7 21.65 -31.06 -22.37
C GLY A 7 21.17 -31.28 -23.80
N VAL A 8 21.89 -30.70 -24.78
CA VAL A 8 21.58 -30.87 -26.21
C VAL A 8 21.52 -32.37 -26.60
N ALA A 9 22.42 -33.18 -26.04
CA ALA A 9 22.46 -34.62 -26.29
C ALA A 9 21.24 -35.35 -25.70
N GLU A 10 20.82 -35.01 -24.48
CA GLU A 10 19.66 -35.63 -23.82
C GLU A 10 18.35 -35.24 -24.51
N ALA A 11 18.22 -33.99 -24.95
CA ALA A 11 17.10 -33.54 -25.77
C ALA A 11 16.98 -34.35 -27.08
N PHE A 12 18.13 -34.68 -27.71
CA PHE A 12 18.15 -35.50 -28.91
C PHE A 12 17.69 -36.94 -28.65
N VAL A 13 18.09 -37.54 -27.53
CA VAL A 13 17.62 -38.88 -27.12
C VAL A 13 16.10 -38.90 -26.92
N VAL A 14 15.55 -37.91 -26.21
CA VAL A 14 14.10 -37.78 -26.01
C VAL A 14 13.36 -37.59 -27.34
N LEU A 15 13.93 -36.83 -28.28
CA LEU A 15 13.36 -36.66 -29.63
C LEU A 15 13.24 -38.01 -30.35
N VAL A 16 14.30 -38.82 -30.33
CA VAL A 16 14.30 -40.16 -30.97
C VAL A 16 13.28 -41.08 -30.31
N ILE A 17 13.25 -41.14 -28.98
CA ILE A 17 12.27 -41.97 -28.23
C ILE A 17 10.84 -41.55 -28.57
N SER A 18 10.58 -40.23 -28.60
CA SER A 18 9.27 -39.67 -28.93
C SER A 18 8.82 -40.06 -30.34
N LEU A 19 9.73 -40.08 -31.32
CA LEU A 19 9.46 -40.55 -32.68
C LEU A 19 9.14 -42.05 -32.75
N ILE A 20 9.74 -42.88 -31.89
CA ILE A 20 9.43 -44.31 -31.83
C ILE A 20 8.04 -44.56 -31.26
N VAL A 21 7.72 -43.90 -30.14
CA VAL A 21 6.46 -44.11 -29.40
C VAL A 21 5.25 -43.54 -30.15
N VAL A 22 5.36 -42.28 -30.60
CA VAL A 22 4.27 -41.59 -31.30
C VAL A 22 4.26 -41.97 -32.79
N GLY A 23 5.42 -42.30 -33.34
CA GLY A 23 5.62 -42.55 -34.77
C GLY A 23 6.16 -41.31 -35.50
N PRO A 24 7.10 -41.48 -36.45
CA PRO A 24 7.76 -40.35 -37.12
C PRO A 24 6.82 -39.52 -37.98
N GLN A 25 5.68 -40.08 -38.40
CA GLN A 25 4.69 -39.37 -39.21
C GLN A 25 3.69 -38.57 -38.36
N ARG A 26 3.45 -38.99 -37.11
CA ARG A 26 2.42 -38.40 -36.24
C ARG A 26 2.94 -37.22 -35.42
N PHE A 27 4.20 -37.24 -35.01
CA PHE A 27 4.82 -36.12 -34.27
C PHE A 27 4.78 -34.79 -35.06
N PRO A 28 5.15 -34.75 -36.36
CA PRO A 28 5.06 -33.53 -37.16
C PRO A 28 3.62 -33.05 -37.36
N GLU A 29 2.67 -33.97 -37.44
CA GLU A 29 1.25 -33.66 -37.62
C GLU A 29 0.68 -32.97 -36.38
N ILE A 30 0.96 -33.50 -35.18
CA ILE A 30 0.57 -32.88 -33.90
C ILE A 30 1.27 -31.53 -33.72
N ALA A 31 2.57 -31.44 -34.03
CA ALA A 31 3.32 -30.19 -33.96
C ALA A 31 2.75 -29.10 -34.89
N ARG A 32 2.30 -29.49 -36.10
CA ARG A 32 1.63 -28.58 -37.05
C ARG A 32 0.29 -28.08 -36.52
N GLN A 33 -0.50 -28.96 -35.90
CA GLN A 33 -1.78 -28.60 -35.32
C GLN A 33 -1.59 -27.69 -34.10
N GLY A 34 -0.76 -28.10 -33.13
CA GLY A 34 -0.44 -27.33 -31.93
C GLY A 34 0.26 -26.00 -32.24
N GLY A 35 1.13 -25.97 -33.25
CA GLY A 35 1.84 -24.77 -33.67
C GLY A 35 0.92 -23.64 -34.16
N ARG A 36 -0.23 -23.97 -34.74
CA ARG A 36 -1.24 -22.97 -35.13
C ARG A 36 -1.86 -22.30 -33.90
N TYR A 37 -2.22 -23.09 -32.88
CA TYR A 37 -2.75 -22.57 -31.62
C TYR A 37 -1.70 -21.80 -30.83
N PHE A 38 -0.44 -22.27 -30.81
CA PHE A 38 0.65 -21.54 -30.17
C PHE A 38 0.93 -20.19 -30.85
N ARG A 39 0.87 -20.13 -32.19
CA ARG A 39 1.00 -18.86 -32.92
C ARG A 39 -0.11 -17.88 -32.56
N MET A 40 -1.33 -18.39 -32.43
CA MET A 40 -2.49 -17.61 -32.00
C MET A 40 -2.30 -17.11 -30.56
N ALA A 41 -1.95 -17.98 -29.61
CA ALA A 41 -1.67 -17.60 -28.22
C ALA A 41 -0.52 -16.59 -28.09
N ARG A 42 0.55 -16.76 -28.88
CA ARG A 42 1.67 -15.80 -28.94
C ARG A 42 1.21 -14.43 -29.43
N ARG A 43 0.31 -14.37 -30.40
CA ARG A 43 -0.25 -13.11 -30.91
C ARG A 43 -1.11 -12.42 -29.85
N TYR A 44 -2.00 -13.15 -29.17
CA TYR A 44 -2.78 -12.58 -28.06
C TYR A 44 -1.88 -12.13 -26.91
N ALA A 45 -0.86 -12.91 -26.54
CA ALA A 45 0.11 -12.51 -25.54
C ALA A 45 0.89 -11.27 -25.97
N ALA A 46 1.20 -11.11 -27.26
CA ALA A 46 1.86 -9.93 -27.80
C ALA A 46 0.94 -8.70 -27.83
N GLU A 47 -0.34 -8.87 -28.14
CA GLU A 47 -1.37 -7.81 -28.07
C GLU A 47 -1.57 -7.35 -26.62
N VAL A 48 -1.73 -8.28 -25.66
CA VAL A 48 -1.79 -7.95 -24.23
C VAL A 48 -0.48 -7.32 -23.74
N THR A 49 0.68 -7.81 -24.18
CA THR A 49 1.97 -7.19 -23.80
C THR A 49 2.12 -5.81 -24.43
N SER A 50 1.57 -5.57 -25.62
CA SER A 50 1.54 -4.27 -26.29
C SER A 50 0.65 -3.29 -25.52
N ASP A 51 -0.57 -3.71 -25.16
CA ASP A 51 -1.52 -2.91 -24.38
C ASP A 51 -0.98 -2.63 -22.98
N VAL A 52 -0.36 -3.62 -22.35
CA VAL A 52 0.31 -3.47 -21.05
C VAL A 52 1.56 -2.62 -21.18
N ARG A 53 2.36 -2.67 -22.26
CA ARG A 53 3.51 -1.76 -22.43
C ARG A 53 3.08 -0.32 -22.74
N GLY A 54 1.99 -0.13 -23.48
CA GLY A 54 1.40 1.18 -23.70
C GLY A 54 0.88 1.77 -22.39
N ALA A 55 0.14 0.98 -21.62
CA ALA A 55 -0.39 1.39 -20.31
C ALA A 55 0.70 1.49 -19.23
N MET A 56 1.70 0.61 -19.23
CA MET A 56 2.81 0.65 -18.28
C MET A 56 3.78 1.78 -18.59
N ALA A 57 3.95 2.22 -19.84
CA ALA A 57 4.71 3.42 -20.14
C ALA A 57 4.03 4.70 -19.61
N GLU A 58 2.69 4.73 -19.61
CA GLU A 58 1.90 5.82 -19.04
C GLU A 58 1.83 5.74 -17.50
N LEU A 59 1.70 4.52 -16.95
CA LEU A 59 1.76 4.27 -15.51
C LEU A 59 3.18 4.45 -14.95
N GLU A 60 4.25 4.14 -15.68
CA GLU A 60 5.63 4.41 -15.25
C GLU A 60 5.87 5.92 -15.21
N ALA A 61 5.37 6.69 -16.18
CA ALA A 61 5.45 8.15 -16.14
C ALA A 61 4.68 8.75 -14.95
N GLU A 62 3.46 8.28 -14.68
CA GLU A 62 2.65 8.74 -13.55
C GLU A 62 3.22 8.29 -12.18
N VAL A 63 3.78 7.07 -12.11
CA VAL A 63 4.41 6.54 -10.90
C VAL A 63 5.78 7.18 -10.65
N GLU A 64 6.50 7.57 -11.70
CA GLU A 64 7.76 8.31 -11.59
C GLU A 64 7.51 9.76 -11.16
N GLU A 65 6.48 10.43 -11.67
CA GLU A 65 6.05 11.76 -11.22
C GLU A 65 5.62 11.76 -9.74
N GLN A 66 4.83 10.78 -9.31
CA GLN A 66 4.47 10.63 -7.89
C GLN A 66 5.69 10.31 -7.00
N ARG A 67 6.70 9.60 -7.52
CA ARG A 67 7.93 9.32 -6.77
C ARG A 67 8.81 10.55 -6.64
N ASP A 68 8.90 11.37 -7.68
CA ASP A 68 9.64 12.63 -7.66
C ASP A 68 8.99 13.66 -6.73
N GLU A 69 7.65 13.79 -6.73
CA GLU A 69 6.93 14.62 -5.77
C GLU A 69 7.14 14.16 -4.32
N LEU A 70 7.10 12.85 -4.07
CA LEU A 70 7.34 12.29 -2.73
C LEU A 70 8.79 12.48 -2.28
N GLN A 71 9.77 12.40 -3.19
CA GLN A 71 11.17 12.70 -2.87
C GLN A 71 11.37 14.18 -2.56
N ALA A 72 10.79 15.08 -3.37
CA ALA A 72 10.87 16.52 -3.15
C ALA A 72 10.23 16.92 -1.81
N ALA A 73 9.06 16.36 -1.48
CA ALA A 73 8.40 16.57 -0.20
C ALA A 73 9.23 16.06 0.98
N HIS A 74 9.88 14.90 0.86
CA HIS A 74 10.78 14.39 1.89
C HIS A 74 12.02 15.28 2.08
N GLU A 75 12.60 15.80 1.00
CA GLU A 75 13.77 16.67 1.07
C GLU A 75 13.42 18.02 1.72
N GLU A 76 12.26 18.60 1.37
CA GLU A 76 11.74 19.83 1.98
C GLU A 76 11.40 19.64 3.46
N ILE A 77 10.74 18.53 3.83
CA ILE A 77 10.48 18.18 5.23
C ILE A 77 11.79 18.00 6.00
N SER A 78 12.78 17.31 5.43
CA SER A 78 14.07 17.09 6.10
C SER A 78 14.82 18.40 6.34
N THR A 79 14.80 19.30 5.37
CA THR A 79 15.43 20.62 5.43
C THR A 79 14.69 21.55 6.40
N GLY A 80 13.36 21.52 6.36
CA GLY A 80 12.48 22.25 7.27
C GLY A 80 12.67 21.81 8.72
N ILE A 81 12.64 20.50 9.00
CA ILE A 81 12.89 19.93 10.34
C ILE A 81 14.27 20.35 10.84
N GLN A 82 15.31 20.26 9.99
CA GLN A 82 16.65 20.61 10.42
C GLN A 82 16.80 22.10 10.72
N THR A 83 16.05 22.96 10.00
CA THR A 83 16.01 24.40 10.24
C THR A 83 15.23 24.73 11.51
N SER A 84 14.03 24.16 11.70
CA SER A 84 13.23 24.33 12.91
C SER A 84 13.94 23.83 14.16
N ILE A 85 14.70 22.72 14.07
CA ILE A 85 15.53 22.22 15.17
C ILE A 85 16.64 23.23 15.52
N ARG A 86 17.31 23.83 14.52
CA ARG A 86 18.34 24.84 14.76
C ARG A 86 17.75 26.07 15.44
N GLU A 87 16.65 26.58 14.90
CA GLU A 87 15.95 27.77 15.39
C GLU A 87 15.43 27.57 16.84
N THR A 88 14.75 26.44 17.09
CA THR A 88 14.31 26.07 18.46
C THR A 88 15.48 25.99 19.44
N ARG A 89 16.64 25.48 19.00
CA ARG A 89 17.82 25.36 19.87
C ARG A 89 18.41 26.72 20.20
N ASP A 90 18.34 27.66 19.26
CA ASP A 90 18.84 29.02 19.44
C ASP A 90 17.87 29.85 20.30
N ASP A 91 16.55 29.65 20.16
CA ASP A 91 15.53 30.23 21.03
C ASP A 91 15.62 29.73 22.47
N ILE A 92 15.80 28.42 22.68
CA ILE A 92 16.00 27.88 24.04
C ILE A 92 17.28 28.45 24.67
N ARG A 93 18.34 28.67 23.86
CA ARG A 93 19.58 29.30 24.35
C ARG A 93 19.43 30.78 24.65
N SER A 94 18.59 31.51 23.91
CA SER A 94 18.35 32.93 24.16
C SER A 94 17.50 33.10 25.42
N ILE A 95 16.42 32.32 25.56
CA ILE A 95 15.58 32.27 26.77
C ILE A 95 16.42 31.88 27.98
N GLY A 96 17.29 30.88 27.85
CA GLY A 96 18.21 30.48 28.91
C GLY A 96 19.16 31.60 29.32
N ARG A 97 19.67 32.39 28.36
CA ARG A 97 20.52 33.56 28.63
C ARG A 97 19.74 34.71 29.28
N GLU A 98 18.57 35.05 28.77
CA GLU A 98 17.70 36.08 29.37
C GLU A 98 17.25 35.70 30.77
N THR A 99 16.89 34.44 31.00
CA THR A 99 16.50 33.94 32.33
C THR A 99 17.70 33.94 33.28
N GLN A 100 18.88 33.53 32.81
CA GLN A 100 20.11 33.58 33.59
C GLN A 100 20.50 35.02 33.94
N GLU A 101 20.33 35.97 33.02
CA GLU A 101 20.56 37.41 33.25
C GLU A 101 19.52 37.99 34.21
N ALA A 102 18.24 37.69 34.03
CA ALA A 102 17.16 38.11 34.93
C ALA A 102 17.34 37.55 36.36
N LEU A 103 17.80 36.30 36.50
CA LEU A 103 18.13 35.70 37.80
C LEU A 103 19.40 36.30 38.42
N ARG A 104 20.32 36.83 37.60
CA ARG A 104 21.54 37.49 38.07
C ARG A 104 21.28 38.93 38.51
N ASP A 105 20.29 39.57 37.90
CA ASP A 105 19.89 40.96 38.16
C ASP A 105 18.74 41.07 39.17
N ALA A 106 18.06 39.97 39.50
CA ALA A 106 17.06 39.93 40.55
C ALA A 106 17.70 39.98 41.95
N PRO A 107 17.42 41.01 42.78
CA PRO A 107 17.77 40.98 44.19
C PRO A 107 16.85 39.99 44.92
N ALA A 108 17.40 39.24 45.87
CA ALA A 108 16.64 38.31 46.70
C ALA A 108 15.64 39.08 47.59
N ALA A 109 14.37 39.16 47.19
CA ALA A 109 13.28 39.62 48.05
C ALA A 109 11.90 39.16 47.53
N GLU A 110 11.13 38.55 48.44
CA GLU A 110 9.65 38.51 48.48
C GLU A 110 8.98 37.56 47.47
N ALA A 111 8.47 36.37 47.79
CA ALA A 111 7.73 35.91 48.97
C ALA A 111 6.55 36.83 49.35
N ASP A 112 5.52 36.91 48.51
CA ASP A 112 4.12 36.84 49.00
C ASP A 112 3.08 36.66 47.87
N ALA A 113 1.95 36.04 48.25
CA ALA A 113 0.61 36.18 47.68
C ALA A 113 0.27 35.55 46.31
N GLN A 114 -0.19 34.29 46.34
CA GLN A 114 -1.34 33.89 45.53
C GLN A 114 -2.22 32.86 46.28
N GLN A 115 -2.93 33.34 47.29
CA GLN A 115 -4.23 32.78 47.69
C GLN A 115 -5.33 33.56 46.95
N ALA A 116 -5.99 32.92 46.00
CA ALA A 116 -7.40 33.15 45.66
C ALA A 116 -7.90 31.99 44.80
N GLU A 117 -8.81 31.23 45.39
CA GLU A 117 -9.46 30.01 44.91
C GLU A 117 -10.43 30.21 43.72
N PRO A 118 -10.84 29.10 43.06
CA PRO A 118 -11.62 29.11 41.83
C PRO A 118 -13.13 29.14 42.12
N GLU A 119 -13.88 30.00 41.42
CA GLU A 119 -15.34 29.98 41.49
C GLU A 119 -15.92 28.79 40.69
N ARG A 120 -16.56 27.86 41.41
CA ARG A 120 -17.52 26.88 40.87
C ARG A 120 -18.94 27.45 40.95
N THR A 121 -19.65 27.48 39.83
CA THR A 121 -21.10 27.20 39.74
C THR A 121 -21.31 26.49 38.39
N GLY A 122 -22.01 25.37 38.22
CA GLY A 122 -22.93 24.68 39.10
C GLY A 122 -24.28 24.56 38.41
N ASN A 123 -24.58 23.35 37.91
CA ASN A 123 -25.89 22.83 37.48
C ASN A 123 -26.31 23.13 36.03
N GLY A 124 -26.80 22.19 35.21
CA GLY A 124 -27.14 20.78 35.38
C GLY A 124 -28.01 20.28 34.20
N ALA A 125 -28.14 18.96 34.12
CA ALA A 125 -29.14 18.18 33.36
C ALA A 125 -28.78 17.61 31.97
N ALA A 126 -28.53 16.29 31.98
CA ALA A 126 -28.91 15.32 30.94
C ALA A 126 -29.65 14.16 31.66
N PRO A 127 -30.30 13.19 30.98
CA PRO A 127 -31.29 13.18 29.88
C PRO A 127 -32.57 12.42 30.32
N PRO A 128 -33.56 12.04 29.44
CA PRO A 128 -33.56 10.64 28.95
C PRO A 128 -34.24 10.33 27.59
N ALA A 129 -33.85 9.15 27.09
CA ALA A 129 -34.35 8.19 26.09
C ALA A 129 -35.80 8.21 25.51
N ALA A 130 -35.92 7.84 24.22
CA ALA A 130 -36.95 6.96 23.62
C ALA A 130 -36.50 6.56 22.18
N ALA A 131 -36.05 5.32 21.92
CA ALA A 131 -36.86 4.16 21.53
C ALA A 131 -37.57 4.27 20.16
N ALA A 132 -36.96 3.69 19.12
CA ALA A 132 -37.66 3.25 17.91
C ALA A 132 -37.12 1.87 17.51
N GLN A 133 -37.71 0.84 18.14
CA GLN A 133 -37.65 -0.53 17.67
C GLN A 133 -38.75 -0.71 16.61
N GLY A 134 -38.35 -1.01 15.38
CA GLY A 134 -39.25 -1.43 14.30
C GLY A 134 -38.82 -2.82 13.84
N GLY A 135 -39.34 -3.84 14.51
CA GLY A 135 -39.27 -5.21 14.05
C GLY A 135 -40.34 -5.50 13.00
N LEU A 136 -40.04 -6.48 12.15
CA LEU A 136 -40.87 -7.33 11.28
C LEU A 136 -39.82 -7.93 10.32
N LEU A 137 -39.69 -9.23 10.04
CA LEU A 137 -40.58 -10.37 10.12
C LEU A 137 -39.79 -11.63 9.68
N THR A 138 -40.13 -12.74 10.32
CA THR A 138 -39.50 -14.06 10.43
C THR A 138 -39.28 -14.84 9.11
N PRO A 139 -38.30 -15.76 9.05
CA PRO A 139 -38.08 -16.71 7.94
C PRO A 139 -39.27 -17.65 7.69
N ARG A 140 -39.65 -17.86 6.43
CA ARG A 140 -40.70 -18.79 6.01
C ARG A 140 -40.08 -20.12 5.56
N GLU A 141 -40.08 -21.09 6.46
CA GLU A 141 -40.11 -22.52 6.10
C GLU A 141 -41.51 -22.88 5.55
N LEU A 142 -41.56 -23.73 4.53
CA LEU A 142 -42.74 -24.52 4.17
C LEU A 142 -42.26 -25.91 3.69
N PRO A 143 -42.69 -27.00 4.35
CA PRO A 143 -42.30 -28.37 3.99
C PRO A 143 -43.25 -29.02 2.96
N ASP A 144 -42.67 -30.00 2.25
CA ASP A 144 -43.16 -31.21 1.54
C ASP A 144 -44.63 -31.38 1.10
N GLY A 145 -44.80 -31.96 -0.11
CA GLY A 145 -46.04 -32.68 -0.48
C GLY A 145 -46.29 -32.90 -1.99
N ASP A 146 -45.73 -33.98 -2.52
CA ASP A 146 -46.27 -35.00 -3.44
C ASP A 146 -47.20 -34.67 -4.64
N GLY A 147 -46.88 -35.33 -5.76
CA GLY A 147 -47.74 -35.47 -6.93
C GLY A 147 -47.16 -36.41 -8.00
N ASP A 148 -47.18 -37.73 -7.71
CA ASP A 148 -47.35 -38.83 -8.68
C ASP A 148 -48.76 -39.42 -8.46
#